data_AF-A0A961RX82-F1
#
_entry.id   AF-A0A961RX82-F1
#
_cell.length_a   1.000
_cell.length_b   1.000
_cell.length_c   1.000
_cell.angle_alpha   90.00
_cell.angle_beta   90.00
_cell.angle_gamma   90.00
#
_symmetry.space_group_name_H-M   'P 1'
#
loop_
_entity.id
_entity.type
_entity.pdbx_description
1 polymer ?
#
loop_
_entity_poly.entity_id
_entity_poly.type
_entity_poly.pdbx_seq_one_letter_code
_entity_poly.pdbx_strand_id
1 'polypeptide(L)'
;MSNWTSNAYVNALLKGWGWNTSSLDYYLAAGQWDATESNAIRAAFDTWEAVCNVNFTQIFTSTGAEFSESQYSTPGSSTGGSHQSYVDYSSTTITRYGGQLTGQFNNSHWGWTTNGLQTGGVAFSTLIHEIGHGLGLDHTHFTGTGDPHVFPGVSGALDTGDNALNQDIYSVMSYASTVTNPYSTLTFNNVSYDMTGIGQTATPMAFDIAAVQYLYGANLSTNTGDDVYVIPDANGAGTYFSCIWDAGGTDEIRY
;
A
#
# COMPACT_ATOMS: atom_id res chain seq x y z
N MET A 1 -17.68 -15.06 -5.80
CA MET A 1 -16.61 -14.89 -6.82
C MET A 1 -15.66 -16.08 -6.76
N SER A 2 -14.75 -16.19 -7.73
CA SER A 2 -13.64 -17.16 -7.71
C SER A 2 -12.69 -16.88 -6.54
N ASN A 3 -12.25 -17.95 -5.85
CA ASN A 3 -11.10 -17.90 -4.96
C ASN A 3 -9.85 -18.12 -5.83
N TRP A 4 -8.95 -17.14 -5.91
CA TRP A 4 -7.74 -17.25 -6.74
C TRP A 4 -6.64 -18.03 -6.02
N THR A 5 -6.59 -17.94 -4.70
CA THR A 5 -5.63 -18.63 -3.82
C THR A 5 -6.35 -19.51 -2.80
N SER A 6 -5.60 -20.31 -2.05
CA SER A 6 -6.12 -21.03 -0.88
C SER A 6 -6.15 -20.19 0.41
N ASN A 7 -5.76 -18.91 0.37
CA ASN A 7 -5.70 -18.02 1.53
C ASN A 7 -6.79 -16.93 1.42
N ALA A 8 -7.71 -16.91 2.39
CA ALA A 8 -8.83 -15.96 2.40
C ALA A 8 -8.38 -14.49 2.51
N TYR A 9 -7.32 -14.19 3.25
CA TYR A 9 -6.79 -12.84 3.40
C TYR A 9 -6.14 -12.33 2.10
N VAL A 10 -5.40 -13.20 1.41
CA VAL A 10 -4.84 -12.85 0.10
C VAL A 10 -5.95 -12.65 -0.92
N ASN A 11 -6.94 -13.56 -0.97
CA ASN A 11 -8.10 -13.39 -1.86
C ASN A 11 -8.86 -12.08 -1.59
N ALA A 12 -8.96 -11.65 -0.33
CA ALA A 12 -9.61 -10.40 0.03
C ALA A 12 -8.93 -9.17 -0.58
N LEU A 13 -7.62 -9.20 -0.78
CA LEU A 13 -6.89 -8.10 -1.43
C LEU A 13 -6.90 -8.19 -2.96
N LEU A 14 -7.26 -9.31 -3.56
CA LEU A 14 -7.17 -9.44 -5.02
C LEU A 14 -8.44 -8.89 -5.66
N LYS A 15 -8.31 -7.82 -6.45
CA LYS A 15 -9.42 -7.21 -7.18
C LYS A 15 -9.81 -7.98 -8.46
N GLY A 16 -9.14 -9.10 -8.74
CA GLY A 16 -9.38 -9.95 -9.89
C GLY A 16 -8.67 -9.51 -11.18
N TRP A 17 -7.71 -8.60 -11.10
CA TRP A 17 -6.93 -8.15 -12.25
C TRP A 17 -5.49 -7.85 -11.88
N GLY A 18 -4.64 -7.70 -12.89
CA GLY A 18 -3.30 -7.14 -12.77
C GLY A 18 -2.78 -6.72 -14.14
N TRP A 19 -1.64 -6.06 -14.20
CA TRP A 19 -1.03 -5.64 -15.46
C TRP A 19 -0.63 -6.83 -16.34
N ASN A 20 -0.68 -6.61 -17.66
CA ASN A 20 -0.20 -7.54 -18.68
C ASN A 20 1.31 -7.42 -18.97
N THR A 21 1.99 -6.50 -18.30
CA THR A 21 3.42 -6.20 -18.39
C THR A 21 4.00 -6.06 -16.99
N SER A 22 5.31 -6.28 -16.85
CA SER A 22 6.08 -6.00 -15.64
C SER A 22 6.94 -4.73 -15.76
N SER A 23 6.94 -4.06 -16.90
CA SER A 23 7.51 -2.71 -17.07
C SER A 23 6.35 -1.73 -17.07
N LEU A 24 6.25 -0.93 -16.01
CA LEU A 24 5.13 -0.02 -15.75
C LEU A 24 5.65 1.42 -15.78
N ASP A 25 5.26 2.17 -16.81
CA ASP A 25 5.60 3.57 -16.92
C ASP A 25 4.62 4.40 -16.08
N TYR A 26 5.16 5.35 -15.31
CA TYR A 26 4.34 6.32 -14.57
C TYR A 26 4.65 7.75 -14.99
N TYR A 27 3.61 8.56 -15.06
CA TYR A 27 3.68 9.98 -15.39
C TYR A 27 3.17 10.81 -14.21
N LEU A 28 3.93 11.82 -13.81
CA LEU A 28 3.49 12.83 -12.85
C LEU A 28 3.01 14.06 -13.62
N ALA A 29 1.75 14.47 -13.40
CA ALA A 29 1.13 15.59 -14.09
C ALA A 29 1.99 16.87 -14.04
N ALA A 30 2.37 17.37 -15.22
CA ALA A 30 3.27 18.51 -15.36
C ALA A 30 2.78 19.74 -14.58
N GLY A 31 3.66 20.31 -13.77
CA GLY A 31 3.39 21.54 -13.00
C GLY A 31 2.54 21.35 -11.74
N GLN A 32 2.18 20.11 -11.37
CA GLN A 32 1.41 19.84 -10.15
C GLN A 32 2.25 19.34 -8.97
N TRP A 33 3.46 18.87 -9.23
CA TRP A 33 4.30 18.23 -8.22
C TRP A 33 5.55 19.06 -7.95
N ASP A 34 5.80 19.40 -6.69
CA ASP A 34 7.10 19.95 -6.28
C ASP A 34 8.16 18.84 -6.14
N ALA A 35 9.39 19.23 -5.79
CA ALA A 35 10.50 18.28 -5.64
C ALA A 35 10.29 17.30 -4.47
N THR A 36 9.71 17.74 -3.36
CA THR A 36 9.44 16.92 -2.18
C THR A 36 8.37 15.89 -2.50
N GLU A 37 7.27 16.32 -3.11
CA GLU A 37 6.15 15.48 -3.49
C GLU A 37 6.54 14.47 -4.57
N SER A 38 7.29 14.91 -5.58
CA SER A 38 7.82 14.03 -6.62
C SER A 38 8.77 12.97 -6.04
N ASN A 39 9.59 13.32 -5.05
CA ASN A 39 10.47 12.34 -4.41
C ASN A 39 9.69 11.35 -3.54
N ALA A 40 8.65 11.80 -2.85
CA ALA A 40 7.81 10.95 -2.02
C ALA A 40 7.08 9.88 -2.84
N ILE A 41 6.45 10.25 -3.97
CA ILE A 41 5.75 9.27 -4.82
C ILE A 41 6.72 8.30 -5.50
N ARG A 42 7.92 8.75 -5.88
CA ARG A 42 9.00 7.85 -6.37
C ARG A 42 9.36 6.80 -5.33
N ALA A 43 9.65 7.24 -4.12
CA ALA A 43 9.97 6.35 -3.02
C ALA A 43 8.81 5.38 -2.71
N ALA A 44 7.55 5.81 -2.86
CA ALA A 44 6.40 4.92 -2.71
C ALA A 44 6.34 3.84 -3.82
N PHE A 45 6.63 4.17 -5.07
CA PHE A 45 6.79 3.17 -6.15
C PHE A 45 7.93 2.20 -5.84
N ASP A 46 9.08 2.70 -5.37
CA ASP A 46 10.23 1.88 -5.01
C ASP A 46 9.87 0.84 -3.93
N THR A 47 8.98 1.16 -2.99
CA THR A 47 8.54 0.18 -1.97
C THR A 47 7.79 -1.02 -2.55
N TRP A 48 7.06 -0.84 -3.65
CA TRP A 48 6.36 -1.93 -4.34
C TRP A 48 7.31 -2.73 -5.25
N GLU A 49 8.19 -2.05 -5.97
CA GLU A 49 9.24 -2.68 -6.81
C GLU A 49 10.19 -3.54 -5.96
N ALA A 50 10.47 -3.13 -4.72
CA ALA A 50 11.27 -3.92 -3.79
C ALA A 50 10.68 -5.32 -3.51
N VAL A 51 9.35 -5.48 -3.55
CA VAL A 51 8.71 -6.73 -3.08
C VAL A 51 8.17 -7.62 -4.20
N CYS A 52 7.98 -7.09 -5.41
CA CYS A 52 7.41 -7.83 -6.52
C CYS A 52 8.10 -7.56 -7.85
N ASN A 53 7.96 -8.48 -8.81
CA ASN A 53 8.66 -8.45 -10.09
C ASN A 53 7.98 -7.50 -11.10
N VAL A 54 7.87 -6.23 -10.72
CA VAL A 54 7.51 -5.09 -11.59
C VAL A 54 8.61 -4.05 -11.50
N ASN A 55 8.82 -3.28 -12.57
CA ASN A 55 9.77 -2.18 -12.61
C ASN A 55 9.01 -0.91 -12.98
N PHE A 56 9.13 0.12 -12.14
CA PHE A 56 8.50 1.41 -12.42
C PHE A 56 9.48 2.34 -13.13
N THR A 57 9.03 3.04 -14.17
CA THR A 57 9.87 4.02 -14.85
C THR A 57 9.11 5.33 -15.04
N GLN A 58 9.68 6.43 -14.56
CA GLN A 58 9.06 7.73 -14.80
C GLN A 58 9.20 8.13 -16.27
N ILE A 59 8.07 8.47 -16.88
CA ILE A 59 8.03 9.14 -18.17
C ILE A 59 7.49 10.58 -18.01
N PHE A 60 7.83 11.44 -18.98
CA PHE A 60 7.55 12.88 -18.91
C PHE A 60 6.41 13.33 -19.84
N THR A 61 5.69 12.37 -20.40
CA THR A 61 4.46 12.57 -21.17
C THR A 61 3.42 11.56 -20.71
N SER A 62 2.15 11.95 -20.59
CA SER A 62 1.10 11.02 -20.18
C SER A 62 0.81 9.92 -21.20
N THR A 63 1.14 10.13 -22.48
CA THR A 63 0.93 9.12 -23.51
C THR A 63 1.83 7.92 -23.26
N GLY A 64 1.21 6.75 -23.04
CA GLY A 64 1.89 5.48 -22.84
C GLY A 64 2.15 5.12 -21.37
N ALA A 65 1.80 5.97 -20.40
CA ALA A 65 1.93 5.61 -18.99
C ALA A 65 0.84 4.62 -18.56
N GLU A 66 1.21 3.57 -17.83
CA GLU A 66 0.26 2.73 -17.09
C GLU A 66 -0.33 3.48 -15.89
N PHE A 67 0.48 4.29 -15.21
CA PHE A 67 0.10 5.13 -14.07
C PHE A 67 0.15 6.61 -14.44
N SER A 68 -0.99 7.30 -14.40
CA SER A 68 -1.06 8.75 -14.63
C SER A 68 -1.45 9.47 -13.34
N GLU A 69 -0.47 10.04 -12.66
CA GLU A 69 -0.60 10.59 -11.32
C GLU A 69 -0.79 12.11 -11.33
N SER A 70 -1.83 12.57 -10.65
CA SER A 70 -2.19 13.98 -10.56
C SER A 70 -2.47 14.40 -9.13
N GLN A 71 -2.46 15.71 -8.89
CA GLN A 71 -2.92 16.30 -7.63
C GLN A 71 -4.19 17.11 -7.85
N TYR A 72 -4.98 17.22 -6.79
CA TYR A 72 -6.11 18.13 -6.67
C TYR A 72 -6.10 18.79 -5.28
N SER A 73 -6.90 19.84 -5.12
CA SER A 73 -7.02 20.58 -3.85
C SER A 73 -8.47 20.61 -3.41
N THR A 74 -8.79 19.87 -2.34
CA THR A 74 -10.09 19.93 -1.67
C THR A 74 -9.86 20.04 -0.16
N PRO A 75 -9.71 21.28 0.37
CA PRO A 75 -9.51 21.50 1.80
C PRO A 75 -10.62 20.91 2.66
N GLY A 76 -10.26 20.29 3.78
CA GLY A 76 -11.22 19.70 4.73
C GLY A 76 -11.79 18.33 4.33
N SER A 77 -11.41 17.78 3.18
CA SER A 77 -11.75 16.40 2.81
C SER A 77 -10.97 15.41 3.67
N SER A 78 -11.63 14.33 4.09
CA SER A 78 -10.98 13.18 4.75
C SER A 78 -10.26 12.25 3.78
N THR A 79 -10.46 12.41 2.47
CA THR A 79 -9.80 11.62 1.43
C THR A 79 -8.46 12.25 1.08
N GLY A 80 -7.38 11.51 1.35
CA GLY A 80 -6.00 11.88 1.02
C GLY A 80 -5.62 11.58 -0.44
N GLY A 81 -6.21 10.55 -1.03
CA GLY A 81 -6.02 10.19 -2.43
C GLY A 81 -7.10 9.23 -2.93
N SER A 82 -7.03 8.92 -4.23
CA SER A 82 -7.79 7.85 -4.86
C SER A 82 -7.05 7.35 -6.09
N HIS A 83 -7.17 6.06 -6.39
CA HIS A 83 -6.63 5.48 -7.60
C HIS A 83 -7.66 4.63 -8.33
N GLN A 84 -7.69 4.75 -9.66
CA GLN A 84 -8.53 3.90 -10.49
C GLN A 84 -8.07 2.44 -10.43
N SER A 85 -9.02 1.53 -10.52
CA SER A 85 -8.74 0.11 -10.72
C SER A 85 -9.52 -0.38 -11.93
N TYR A 86 -8.93 -1.28 -12.71
CA TYR A 86 -9.72 -2.03 -13.69
C TYR A 86 -10.60 -3.02 -12.95
N VAL A 87 -11.91 -3.08 -13.24
CA VAL A 87 -12.77 -4.08 -12.60
C VAL A 87 -13.57 -4.84 -13.64
N ASP A 88 -13.35 -6.16 -13.66
CA ASP A 88 -14.17 -7.12 -14.39
C ASP A 88 -14.79 -8.11 -13.40
N TYR A 89 -15.95 -7.74 -12.87
CA TYR A 89 -16.71 -8.54 -11.91
C TYR A 89 -17.20 -9.89 -12.47
N SER A 90 -17.10 -10.10 -13.79
CA SER A 90 -17.52 -11.35 -14.44
C SER A 90 -16.39 -12.37 -14.56
N SER A 91 -15.14 -11.95 -14.34
CA SER A 91 -13.98 -12.79 -14.51
C SER A 91 -13.86 -13.84 -13.41
N THR A 92 -13.49 -15.07 -13.80
CA THR A 92 -13.17 -16.18 -12.88
C THR A 92 -11.67 -16.42 -12.76
N THR A 93 -10.87 -15.62 -13.47
CA THR A 93 -9.41 -15.65 -13.51
C THR A 93 -8.87 -14.25 -13.28
N ILE A 94 -7.57 -14.10 -13.03
CA ILE A 94 -6.96 -12.76 -13.00
C ILE A 94 -6.96 -12.19 -14.43
N THR A 95 -7.70 -11.10 -14.64
CA THR A 95 -7.71 -10.39 -15.92
C THR A 95 -6.41 -9.59 -16.09
N ARG A 96 -5.74 -9.75 -17.23
CA ARG A 96 -4.51 -9.03 -17.54
C ARG A 96 -4.84 -7.77 -18.34
N TYR A 97 -4.69 -6.62 -17.69
CA TYR A 97 -5.05 -5.31 -18.22
C TYR A 97 -3.85 -4.63 -18.90
N GLY A 98 -4.12 -3.93 -20.01
CA GLY A 98 -3.18 -3.02 -20.66
C GLY A 98 -3.91 -1.73 -20.99
N GLY A 99 -3.31 -0.59 -20.65
CA GLY A 99 -3.95 0.71 -20.73
C GLY A 99 -3.37 1.67 -19.71
N GLN A 100 -4.13 2.70 -19.35
CA GLN A 100 -3.73 3.71 -18.39
C GLN A 100 -4.77 3.80 -17.29
N LEU A 101 -4.31 3.84 -16.05
CA LEU A 101 -5.11 4.16 -14.87
C LEU A 101 -4.62 5.47 -14.26
N THR A 102 -5.53 6.20 -13.62
CA THR A 102 -5.26 7.50 -13.01
C THR A 102 -5.28 7.40 -11.49
N GLY A 103 -4.26 7.95 -10.84
CA GLY A 103 -4.28 8.30 -9.43
C GLY A 103 -4.37 9.81 -9.21
N GLN A 104 -5.03 10.18 -8.12
CA GLN A 104 -5.30 11.56 -7.75
C GLN A 104 -5.03 11.77 -6.26
N PHE A 105 -4.19 12.75 -5.91
CA PHE A 105 -3.80 13.02 -4.53
C PHE A 105 -4.24 14.41 -4.07
N ASN A 106 -4.81 14.50 -2.87
CA ASN A 106 -5.28 15.75 -2.31
C ASN A 106 -4.14 16.50 -1.62
N ASN A 107 -3.56 17.48 -2.31
CA ASN A 107 -2.46 18.28 -1.78
C ASN A 107 -2.86 19.27 -0.67
N SER A 108 -4.15 19.32 -0.33
CA SER A 108 -4.70 20.09 0.79
C SER A 108 -5.16 19.20 1.95
N HIS A 109 -4.89 17.90 1.89
CA HIS A 109 -5.15 16.97 2.99
C HIS A 109 -4.25 17.29 4.19
N TRP A 110 -4.74 17.07 5.42
CA TRP A 110 -4.01 17.40 6.65
C TRP A 110 -2.66 16.67 6.77
N GLY A 111 -2.55 15.49 6.16
CA GLY A 111 -1.31 14.70 6.10
C GLY A 111 -0.34 15.16 5.01
N TRP A 112 -0.75 16.00 4.06
CA TRP A 112 0.07 16.47 2.94
C TRP A 112 0.98 17.62 3.38
N THR A 113 2.00 17.29 4.16
CA THR A 113 3.00 18.21 4.71
C THR A 113 4.40 17.69 4.42
N THR A 114 5.44 18.52 4.59
CA THR A 114 6.84 18.09 4.43
C THR A 114 7.16 16.84 5.24
N ASN A 115 6.66 16.75 6.49
CA ASN A 115 6.84 15.58 7.35
C ASN A 115 5.93 14.41 6.95
N GLY A 116 4.69 14.70 6.55
CA GLY A 116 3.75 13.66 6.15
C GLY A 116 4.12 12.97 4.83
N LEU A 117 4.94 13.61 4.00
CA LEU A 117 5.52 13.04 2.78
C LEU A 117 6.82 12.26 3.02
N GLN A 118 7.41 12.30 4.22
CA GLN A 118 8.56 11.46 4.56
C GLN A 118 8.12 10.01 4.83
N THR A 119 9.06 9.08 4.80
CA THR A 119 8.89 7.68 5.24
C THR A 119 8.22 7.64 6.63
N GLY A 120 7.15 6.85 6.75
CA GLY A 120 6.32 6.78 7.96
C GLY A 120 5.32 7.93 8.15
N GLY A 121 5.28 8.87 7.22
CA GLY A 121 4.31 9.96 7.20
C GLY A 121 2.96 9.55 6.63
N VAL A 122 1.92 10.32 6.96
CA VAL A 122 0.53 10.04 6.54
C VAL A 122 0.34 10.11 5.03
N ALA A 123 0.84 11.16 4.37
CA ALA A 123 0.76 11.26 2.91
C ALA A 123 1.61 10.18 2.23
N PHE A 124 2.74 9.80 2.80
CA PHE A 124 3.56 8.71 2.27
C PHE A 124 2.84 7.35 2.32
N SER A 125 2.21 7.02 3.45
CA SER A 125 1.36 5.82 3.56
C SER A 125 0.17 5.86 2.58
N THR A 126 -0.45 7.03 2.39
CA THR A 126 -1.49 7.22 1.35
C THR A 126 -0.93 6.97 -0.06
N LEU A 127 0.27 7.44 -0.39
CA LEU A 127 0.90 7.17 -1.69
C LEU A 127 1.08 5.65 -1.92
N ILE A 128 1.57 4.92 -0.92
CA ILE A 128 1.72 3.46 -0.99
C ILE A 128 0.35 2.79 -1.20
N HIS A 129 -0.67 3.22 -0.44
CA HIS A 129 -2.04 2.71 -0.53
C HIS A 129 -2.61 2.86 -1.96
N GLU A 130 -2.57 4.08 -2.50
CA GLU A 130 -3.16 4.36 -3.82
C GLU A 130 -2.39 3.64 -4.95
N ILE A 131 -1.05 3.54 -4.86
CA ILE A 131 -0.28 2.74 -5.83
C ILE A 131 -0.67 1.27 -5.77
N GLY A 132 -0.94 0.72 -4.58
CA GLY A 132 -1.40 -0.65 -4.45
C GLY A 132 -2.75 -0.90 -5.15
N HIS A 133 -3.67 0.08 -5.14
CA HIS A 133 -4.90 0.00 -5.95
C HIS A 133 -4.58 -0.04 -7.45
N GLY A 134 -3.62 0.77 -7.90
CA GLY A 134 -3.10 0.74 -9.26
C GLY A 134 -2.37 -0.56 -9.62
N LEU A 135 -1.95 -1.35 -8.63
CA LEU A 135 -1.39 -2.70 -8.82
C LEU A 135 -2.46 -3.81 -8.78
N GLY A 136 -3.72 -3.47 -8.52
CA GLY A 136 -4.85 -4.41 -8.50
C GLY A 136 -5.21 -4.95 -7.12
N LEU A 137 -4.74 -4.28 -6.06
CA LEU A 137 -5.15 -4.60 -4.70
C LEU A 137 -6.42 -3.87 -4.30
N ASP A 138 -7.25 -4.53 -3.51
CA ASP A 138 -8.51 -3.99 -2.97
C ASP A 138 -8.40 -3.65 -1.49
N HIS A 139 -9.39 -2.91 -1.00
CA HIS A 139 -9.53 -2.70 0.44
C HIS A 139 -9.78 -4.03 1.17
N THR A 140 -9.34 -4.11 2.42
CA THR A 140 -9.56 -5.26 3.31
C THR A 140 -11.01 -5.41 3.80
N HIS A 141 -11.90 -4.50 3.40
CA HIS A 141 -13.25 -4.29 3.92
C HIS A 141 -14.21 -3.88 2.80
N PHE A 142 -15.52 -3.93 3.07
CA PHE A 142 -16.52 -3.51 2.09
C PHE A 142 -16.56 -1.98 1.93
N THR A 143 -16.37 -1.51 0.70
CA THR A 143 -16.52 -0.12 0.29
C THR A 143 -17.78 0.16 -0.51
N GLY A 144 -18.52 -0.90 -0.90
CA GLY A 144 -19.80 -0.78 -1.59
C GLY A 144 -20.22 -2.07 -2.31
N THR A 145 -21.09 -1.92 -3.32
CA THR A 145 -21.55 -3.04 -4.16
C THR A 145 -20.48 -3.38 -5.19
N GLY A 146 -19.65 -4.39 -4.91
CA GLY A 146 -18.64 -4.86 -5.87
C GLY A 146 -17.49 -5.59 -5.23
N ASP A 147 -17.13 -5.28 -3.98
CA ASP A 147 -15.95 -5.90 -3.35
C ASP A 147 -16.12 -7.41 -3.24
N PRO A 148 -15.26 -8.18 -3.94
CA PRO A 148 -15.51 -9.59 -4.12
C PRO A 148 -15.26 -10.40 -2.86
N HIS A 149 -14.40 -9.88 -1.97
CA HIS A 149 -13.92 -10.55 -0.77
C HIS A 149 -13.41 -9.51 0.24
N VAL A 150 -13.61 -9.76 1.53
CA VAL A 150 -13.06 -8.95 2.63
C VAL A 150 -12.30 -9.85 3.59
N PHE A 151 -11.53 -9.26 4.50
CA PHE A 151 -10.86 -10.04 5.53
C PHE A 151 -11.90 -10.82 6.36
N PRO A 152 -11.62 -12.08 6.74
CA PRO A 152 -12.50 -12.88 7.58
C PRO A 152 -13.03 -12.13 8.81
N GLY A 153 -14.36 -12.14 8.96
CA GLY A 153 -15.06 -11.48 10.06
C GLY A 153 -15.29 -9.98 9.90
N VAL A 154 -14.76 -9.33 8.86
CA VAL A 154 -14.92 -7.88 8.66
C VAL A 154 -16.32 -7.53 8.16
N SER A 155 -17.02 -6.71 8.92
CA SER A 155 -18.36 -6.20 8.59
C SER A 155 -18.40 -4.71 8.25
N GLY A 156 -17.28 -4.00 8.38
CA GLY A 156 -17.17 -2.58 8.04
C GLY A 156 -15.72 -2.10 8.00
N ALA A 157 -15.49 -0.87 7.53
CA ALA A 157 -14.15 -0.36 7.27
C ALA A 157 -13.19 -0.38 8.47
N LEU A 158 -13.74 -0.21 9.67
CA LEU A 158 -13.01 -0.12 10.92
C LEU A 158 -13.16 -1.38 11.79
N ASP A 159 -13.82 -2.42 11.28
CA ASP A 159 -13.96 -3.69 11.98
C ASP A 159 -12.69 -4.53 11.79
N THR A 160 -11.99 -4.85 12.87
CA THR A 160 -10.71 -5.55 12.80
C THR A 160 -10.84 -7.01 12.33
N GLY A 161 -12.06 -7.57 12.31
CA GLY A 161 -12.35 -8.94 11.88
C GLY A 161 -11.99 -10.01 12.91
N ASP A 162 -12.21 -11.28 12.56
CA ASP A 162 -12.17 -12.44 13.48
C ASP A 162 -10.83 -12.60 14.21
N ASN A 163 -9.74 -12.22 13.55
CA ASN A 163 -8.37 -12.34 14.04
C ASN A 163 -7.70 -11.00 14.30
N ALA A 164 -8.47 -9.90 14.30
CA ALA A 164 -7.96 -8.54 14.39
C ALA A 164 -6.89 -8.19 13.32
N LEU A 165 -7.03 -8.71 12.10
CA LEU A 165 -6.05 -8.54 11.03
C LEU A 165 -6.42 -7.46 10.00
N ASN A 166 -7.65 -6.92 10.04
CA ASN A 166 -7.99 -5.73 9.26
C ASN A 166 -7.46 -4.50 10.00
N GLN A 167 -6.16 -4.24 9.87
CA GLN A 167 -5.48 -3.06 10.39
C GLN A 167 -4.31 -2.67 9.48
N ASP A 168 -3.96 -1.38 9.45
CA ASP A 168 -2.93 -0.82 8.55
C ASP A 168 -1.57 -1.54 8.64
N ILE A 169 -1.15 -1.98 9.84
CA ILE A 169 0.10 -2.72 10.07
C ILE A 169 0.14 -4.13 9.44
N TYR A 170 -1.00 -4.69 9.05
CA TYR A 170 -1.07 -5.99 8.38
C TYR A 170 -1.30 -5.86 6.88
N SER A 171 -2.00 -4.80 6.48
CA SER A 171 -2.19 -4.39 5.09
C SER A 171 -2.39 -2.88 5.04
N VAL A 172 -1.59 -2.19 4.23
CA VAL A 172 -1.74 -0.75 3.96
C VAL A 172 -3.11 -0.43 3.36
N MET A 173 -3.83 -1.43 2.84
CA MET A 173 -5.19 -1.32 2.29
C MET A 173 -6.30 -1.25 3.34
N SER A 174 -5.95 -1.34 4.62
CA SER A 174 -6.92 -1.18 5.71
C SER A 174 -7.17 0.29 6.05
N TYR A 175 -8.43 0.62 6.35
CA TYR A 175 -8.80 1.91 6.95
C TYR A 175 -8.71 1.91 8.48
N ALA A 176 -8.59 0.74 9.10
CA ALA A 176 -8.44 0.61 10.54
C ALA A 176 -7.00 0.94 10.94
N SER A 177 -6.71 2.23 11.11
CA SER A 177 -5.36 2.67 11.44
C SER A 177 -4.99 2.37 12.89
N THR A 178 -3.88 1.65 13.08
CA THR A 178 -3.34 1.30 14.41
C THR A 178 -2.66 2.45 15.12
N VAL A 179 -2.58 3.65 14.54
CA VAL A 179 -1.96 4.82 15.20
C VAL A 179 -2.93 5.95 15.48
N THR A 180 -4.22 5.74 15.20
CA THR A 180 -5.29 6.70 15.49
C THR A 180 -6.41 6.04 16.31
N ASN A 181 -6.97 6.79 17.26
CA ASN A 181 -8.05 6.31 18.12
C ASN A 181 -9.32 6.00 17.29
N PRO A 182 -10.10 4.95 17.61
CA PRO A 182 -10.01 4.07 18.79
C PRO A 182 -9.13 2.83 18.65
N TYR A 183 -8.47 2.64 17.52
CA TYR A 183 -7.72 1.41 17.23
C TYR A 183 -6.23 1.52 17.51
N SER A 184 -5.81 2.61 18.17
CA SER A 184 -4.42 2.84 18.56
C SER A 184 -3.91 1.94 19.68
N THR A 185 -4.61 0.85 20.00
CA THR A 185 -4.18 -0.13 20.99
C THR A 185 -3.89 -1.46 20.33
N LEU A 186 -2.61 -1.78 20.18
CA LEU A 186 -2.18 -3.10 19.70
C LEU A 186 -2.04 -4.04 20.89
N THR A 187 -2.71 -5.20 20.85
CA THR A 187 -2.57 -6.22 21.92
C THR A 187 -1.80 -7.43 21.41
N PHE A 188 -0.66 -7.71 22.05
CA PHE A 188 0.19 -8.86 21.76
C PHE A 188 0.59 -9.57 23.07
N ASN A 189 0.44 -10.90 23.12
CA ASN A 189 0.72 -11.70 24.33
C ASN A 189 0.07 -11.14 25.62
N ASN A 190 -1.19 -10.71 25.52
CA ASN A 190 -1.95 -10.09 26.61
C ASN A 190 -1.35 -8.77 27.14
N VAL A 191 -0.46 -8.13 26.38
CA VAL A 191 0.07 -6.80 26.65
C VAL A 191 -0.48 -5.84 25.61
N SER A 192 -1.07 -4.74 26.06
CA SER A 192 -1.60 -3.68 25.20
C SER A 192 -0.59 -2.53 25.10
N TYR A 193 -0.31 -2.11 23.88
CA TYR A 193 0.58 -1.00 23.54
C TYR A 193 -0.23 0.15 22.97
N ASP A 194 -0.04 1.37 23.50
CA ASP A 194 -0.58 2.58 22.89
C ASP A 194 0.32 3.01 21.74
N MET A 195 -0.25 2.96 20.54
CA MET A 195 0.42 3.23 19.29
C MET A 195 0.15 4.65 18.76
N THR A 196 -0.54 5.47 19.54
CA THR A 196 -0.89 6.84 19.16
C THR A 196 0.37 7.64 18.85
N GLY A 197 0.51 8.09 17.60
CA GLY A 197 1.59 8.97 17.16
C GLY A 197 2.95 8.30 16.91
N ILE A 198 3.02 6.97 16.79
CA ILE A 198 4.28 6.22 16.53
C ILE A 198 4.77 6.36 15.08
N GLY A 199 3.92 6.77 14.14
CA GLY A 199 4.22 6.84 12.70
C GLY A 199 3.41 5.82 11.91
N GLN A 200 3.16 6.10 10.63
CA GLN A 200 2.34 5.25 9.75
C GLN A 200 3.18 4.10 9.15
N THR A 201 2.53 3.25 8.35
CA THR A 201 3.23 2.26 7.52
C THR A 201 4.10 2.93 6.47
N ALA A 202 5.31 2.41 6.31
CA ALA A 202 6.34 2.92 5.41
C ALA A 202 6.64 1.99 4.23
N THR A 203 6.01 0.82 4.18
CA THR A 203 6.16 -0.18 3.10
C THR A 203 4.81 -0.86 2.88
N PRO A 204 4.63 -1.63 1.78
CA PRO A 204 3.65 -2.70 1.74
C PRO A 204 3.83 -3.61 2.96
N MET A 205 2.72 -4.06 3.54
CA MET A 205 2.70 -4.93 4.71
C MET A 205 2.51 -6.40 4.30
N ALA A 206 2.55 -7.33 5.25
CA ALA A 206 2.67 -8.76 4.97
C ALA A 206 1.60 -9.31 4.00
N PHE A 207 0.33 -8.92 4.14
CA PHE A 207 -0.72 -9.35 3.23
C PHE A 207 -0.63 -8.67 1.86
N ASP A 208 -0.19 -7.41 1.83
CA ASP A 208 0.04 -6.67 0.58
C ASP A 208 1.12 -7.36 -0.25
N ILE A 209 2.26 -7.70 0.38
CA ILE A 209 3.38 -8.42 -0.24
C ILE A 209 2.89 -9.76 -0.80
N ALA A 210 2.17 -10.56 0.00
CA ALA A 210 1.66 -11.85 -0.45
C ALA A 210 0.71 -11.71 -1.66
N ALA A 211 -0.16 -10.70 -1.66
CA ALA A 211 -1.12 -10.47 -2.75
C ALA A 211 -0.44 -9.95 -4.02
N VAL A 212 0.45 -8.97 -3.92
CA VAL A 212 1.15 -8.41 -5.08
C VAL A 212 2.11 -9.44 -5.70
N GLN A 213 2.77 -10.26 -4.88
CA GLN A 213 3.60 -11.37 -5.37
C GLN A 213 2.78 -12.47 -6.04
N TYR A 214 1.52 -12.67 -5.64
CA TYR A 214 0.62 -13.56 -6.37
C TYR A 214 0.30 -13.03 -7.77
N LEU A 215 0.18 -11.71 -7.94
CA LEU A 215 -0.12 -11.07 -9.23
C LEU A 215 1.08 -11.03 -10.17
N TYR A 216 2.27 -10.72 -9.64
CA TYR A 216 3.45 -10.34 -10.44
C TYR A 216 4.69 -11.22 -10.18
N GLY A 217 4.67 -12.06 -9.15
CA GLY A 217 5.84 -12.82 -8.70
C GLY A 217 6.70 -12.03 -7.71
N ALA A 218 7.46 -12.77 -6.90
CA ALA A 218 8.40 -12.21 -5.93
C ALA A 218 9.62 -11.58 -6.60
N ASN A 219 10.09 -10.44 -6.07
CA ASN A 219 11.37 -9.86 -6.48
C ASN A 219 12.51 -10.58 -5.74
N LEU A 220 13.18 -11.51 -6.43
CA LEU A 220 14.30 -12.27 -5.87
C LEU A 220 15.66 -11.56 -5.99
N SER A 221 15.68 -10.27 -6.33
CA SER A 221 16.91 -9.46 -6.43
C SER A 221 17.07 -8.44 -5.30
N THR A 222 16.02 -8.20 -4.52
CA THR A 222 16.03 -7.29 -3.37
C THR A 222 16.75 -7.92 -2.18
N ASN A 223 17.68 -7.18 -1.56
CA ASN A 223 18.39 -7.57 -0.33
C ASN A 223 18.88 -9.02 -0.43
N THR A 224 19.90 -9.25 -1.26
CA THR A 224 20.48 -10.60 -1.49
C THR A 224 21.81 -10.80 -0.76
N GLY A 225 22.18 -9.83 0.08
CA GLY A 225 23.41 -9.85 0.89
C GLY A 225 23.09 -10.16 2.35
N ASP A 226 24.08 -10.08 3.23
CA ASP A 226 23.85 -10.20 4.66
C ASP A 226 23.33 -8.85 5.20
N ASP A 227 22.04 -8.78 5.52
CA ASP A 227 21.36 -7.54 5.89
C ASP A 227 21.06 -7.43 7.41
N VAL A 228 21.14 -6.22 7.96
CA VAL A 228 20.82 -5.94 9.36
C VAL A 228 19.64 -4.97 9.44
N TYR A 229 18.54 -5.43 10.04
CA TYR A 229 17.32 -4.67 10.24
C TYR A 229 17.24 -4.20 11.69
N VAL A 230 17.28 -2.88 11.91
CA VAL A 230 17.28 -2.30 13.25
C VAL A 230 15.87 -1.92 13.69
N ILE A 231 15.46 -2.41 14.85
CA ILE A 231 14.25 -2.03 15.58
C ILE A 231 14.67 -1.00 16.64
N PRO A 232 14.20 0.26 16.58
CA PRO A 232 14.55 1.25 17.59
C PRO A 232 14.05 0.85 18.99
N ASP A 233 14.89 1.04 20.00
CA ASP A 233 14.57 0.80 21.42
C ASP A 233 13.47 1.72 22.01
N ALA A 234 13.14 2.81 21.30
CA ALA A 234 12.13 3.77 21.72
C ALA A 234 11.41 4.39 20.54
N ASN A 235 10.12 4.69 20.73
CA ASN A 235 9.34 5.48 19.79
C ASN A 235 9.79 6.94 19.83
N GLY A 236 10.01 7.53 18.67
CA GLY A 236 10.43 8.91 18.52
C GLY A 236 10.15 9.45 17.12
N ALA A 237 10.64 10.66 16.84
CA ALA A 237 10.56 11.22 15.50
C ALA A 237 11.29 10.29 14.51
N GLY A 238 10.57 9.86 13.47
CA GLY A 238 11.09 8.93 12.47
C GLY A 238 10.85 7.45 12.78
N THR A 239 10.12 7.10 13.84
CA THR A 239 9.58 5.74 14.00
C THR A 239 8.44 5.52 13.00
N TYR A 240 8.29 4.28 12.53
CA TYR A 240 7.27 3.85 11.59
C TYR A 240 7.12 2.33 11.61
N PHE A 241 6.08 1.82 10.95
CA PHE A 241 5.93 0.39 10.71
C PHE A 241 6.43 0.01 9.33
N SER A 242 7.08 -1.14 9.22
CA SER A 242 7.50 -1.70 7.95
C SER A 242 7.41 -3.23 7.98
N CYS A 243 7.34 -3.83 6.80
CA CYS A 243 7.44 -5.27 6.60
C CYS A 243 8.70 -5.56 5.78
N ILE A 244 9.53 -6.47 6.29
CA ILE A 244 10.80 -6.82 5.66
C ILE A 244 10.53 -7.80 4.51
N TRP A 245 11.06 -7.49 3.33
CA TRP A 245 11.24 -8.43 2.23
C TRP A 245 12.73 -8.54 1.93
N ASP A 246 13.21 -9.78 1.95
CA ASP A 246 14.61 -10.14 1.76
C ASP A 246 14.67 -11.43 0.93
N ALA A 247 15.50 -11.44 -0.11
CA ALA A 247 15.57 -12.55 -1.06
C ALA A 247 16.71 -13.53 -0.77
N GLY A 248 17.57 -13.24 0.21
CA GLY A 248 18.55 -14.19 0.73
C GLY A 248 19.76 -13.51 1.34
N GLY A 249 20.47 -14.27 2.17
CA GLY A 249 21.55 -13.73 2.98
C GLY A 249 21.63 -14.48 4.31
N THR A 250 22.51 -14.03 5.19
CA THR A 250 22.45 -14.33 6.62
C THR A 250 22.07 -13.05 7.38
N ASP A 251 20.79 -12.94 7.70
CA ASP A 251 20.21 -11.65 8.12
C ASP A 251 20.01 -11.58 9.63
N GLU A 252 20.08 -10.36 10.18
CA GLU A 252 19.94 -10.08 11.61
C GLU A 252 18.85 -9.03 11.84
N ILE A 253 17.91 -9.33 12.76
CA ILE A 253 17.08 -8.30 13.39
C ILE A 253 17.76 -7.88 14.69
N ARG A 254 18.10 -6.60 14.80
CA ARG A 254 18.76 -6.00 15.97
C ARG A 254 17.81 -5.02 16.65
N TYR A 255 17.79 -5.01 17.98
CA TYR A 255 17.15 -3.95 18.76
C TYR A 255 18.20 -3.25 19.63
#